data_AF-A0A383C7X4-F1
#
_entry.id   AF-A0A383C7X4-F1
#
_cell.length_a   1.000
_cell.length_b   1.000
_cell.length_c   1.000
_cell.angle_alpha   90.00
_cell.angle_beta   90.00
_cell.angle_gamma   90.00
#
_symmetry.space_group_name_H-M   'P 1'
#
loop_
_entity.id
_entity.type
_entity.pdbx_description
1 polymer ?
#
loop_
_entity_poly.entity_id
_entity_poly.type
_entity_poly.pdbx_seq_one_letter_code
_entity_poly.pdbx_strand_id
1 'polypeptide(L)'
;LGVAMIMRGLLYLRYGAEQFLFVPDKDWRLSTSRTEFSQESQPFYGYWPDIMNQTVRFRFGERKSVKDHSDMDQTACIEESKLDNFSSTWDTDSGICTVTEYLPFFYSDESTYFLQYTKAALIIGVFSAVILLILMLNRTRLGRQMRAVADNPDLAASSGINVERVHAITAFLAAGMSGFGGVLFGMYVRVNPEVGLSILLPAFSVIVLGTLGSVRGALIASVIVGLVRSISEPILIGAGSE
;
A
#
# COMPACT_ATOMS: atom_id res chain seq x y z
N LEU A 1 -6.92 -5.97 13.05
CA LEU A 1 -6.85 -7.22 13.84
C LEU A 1 -6.43 -8.43 12.98
N GLY A 2 -7.08 -8.72 11.85
CA GLY A 2 -6.69 -9.81 10.94
C GLY A 2 -5.28 -9.69 10.34
N VAL A 3 -4.87 -8.49 9.91
CA VAL A 3 -3.50 -8.23 9.41
C VAL A 3 -2.44 -8.47 10.49
N ALA A 4 -2.74 -8.17 11.76
CA ALA A 4 -1.84 -8.41 12.87
C ALA A 4 -1.65 -9.91 13.16
N MET A 5 -2.69 -10.74 12.97
CA MET A 5 -2.56 -12.19 13.11
C MET A 5 -1.77 -12.83 11.96
N ILE A 6 -1.96 -12.35 10.73
CA ILE A 6 -1.18 -12.82 9.56
C ILE A 6 0.29 -12.43 9.73
N MET A 7 0.58 -11.21 10.17
CA MET A 7 1.94 -10.77 10.48
C MET A 7 2.56 -11.59 11.62
N ARG A 8 1.80 -11.92 12.66
CA ARG A 8 2.29 -12.78 13.76
C ARG A 8 2.58 -14.20 13.28
N GLY A 9 1.76 -14.75 12.38
CA GLY A 9 2.01 -16.07 11.76
C GLY A 9 3.21 -16.09 10.82
N LEU A 10 3.39 -15.05 10.00
CA LEU A 10 4.58 -14.90 9.14
C LEU A 10 5.85 -14.72 9.95
N LEU A 11 5.80 -13.94 11.04
CA LEU A 11 6.93 -13.79 11.95
C LEU A 11 7.27 -15.12 12.64
N TYR A 12 6.28 -15.91 13.03
CA TYR A 12 6.50 -17.21 13.66
C TYR A 12 7.10 -18.24 12.68
N LEU A 13 6.66 -18.24 11.43
CA LEU A 13 7.18 -19.12 10.39
C LEU A 13 8.57 -18.70 9.88
N ARG A 14 8.87 -17.39 9.88
CA ARG A 14 10.14 -16.87 9.35
C ARG A 14 11.23 -16.68 10.40
N TYR A 15 10.87 -16.44 11.66
CA TYR A 15 11.81 -16.23 12.78
C TYR A 15 11.72 -17.31 13.86
N GLY A 16 11.20 -18.50 13.50
CA GLY A 16 11.25 -19.68 14.36
C GLY A 16 12.69 -19.97 14.80
N ALA A 17 12.90 -20.01 16.11
CA ALA A 17 14.18 -19.89 16.80
C ALA A 17 15.19 -21.05 16.62
N GLU A 18 14.99 -21.94 15.63
CA GLU A 18 15.84 -23.13 15.45
C GLU A 18 16.68 -23.14 14.17
N GLN A 19 16.56 -22.15 13.29
CA GLN A 19 17.46 -22.04 12.14
C GLN A 19 18.40 -20.84 12.31
N PHE A 20 19.56 -21.10 12.90
CA PHE A 20 20.74 -20.21 12.91
C PHE A 20 21.33 -20.08 11.49
N LEU A 21 20.53 -19.66 10.52
CA LEU A 21 21.00 -19.52 9.12
C LEU A 21 21.56 -18.12 8.81
N PHE A 22 21.57 -17.21 9.78
CA PHE A 22 22.24 -15.91 9.68
C PHE A 22 22.98 -15.61 10.98
N VAL A 23 24.15 -16.22 11.16
CA VAL A 23 25.28 -15.46 11.69
C VAL A 23 25.77 -14.67 10.50
N PRO A 24 25.41 -13.38 10.35
CA PRO A 24 26.01 -12.62 9.28
C PRO A 24 27.53 -12.58 9.51
N ASP A 25 28.29 -12.98 8.49
CA ASP A 25 29.71 -12.66 8.44
C ASP A 25 29.88 -11.16 8.71
N LYS A 26 30.92 -10.78 9.44
CA LYS A 26 31.19 -9.42 9.94
C LYS A 26 31.29 -8.32 8.85
N ASP A 27 31.04 -8.66 7.58
CA ASP A 27 31.38 -7.85 6.42
C ASP A 27 30.19 -7.35 5.58
N TRP A 28 28.92 -7.68 5.90
CA TRP A 28 27.78 -7.14 5.14
C TRP A 28 27.47 -5.68 5.46
N ARG A 29 27.93 -5.18 6.62
CA ARG A 29 27.71 -3.79 7.02
C ARG A 29 28.94 -3.25 7.72
N LEU A 30 29.73 -2.47 6.97
CA LEU A 30 30.84 -1.68 7.52
C LEU A 30 30.31 -0.79 8.64
N SER A 31 31.01 -0.71 9.77
CA SER A 31 30.61 0.13 10.92
C SER A 31 30.54 1.62 10.57
N THR A 32 31.21 2.02 9.49
CA THR A 32 31.22 3.36 8.91
C THR A 32 30.04 3.63 7.97
N SER A 33 29.23 2.62 7.65
CA SER A 33 28.03 2.83 6.81
C SER A 33 27.01 3.73 7.52
N ARG A 34 26.61 4.81 6.85
CA ARG A 34 25.61 5.76 7.36
C ARG A 34 24.57 6.09 6.30
N THR A 35 23.34 6.26 6.75
CA THR A 35 22.22 6.77 5.97
C THR A 35 22.12 8.27 6.22
N GLU A 36 22.33 9.06 5.19
CA GLU A 36 22.26 10.52 5.26
C GLU A 36 21.00 10.98 4.52
N PHE A 37 20.18 11.80 5.18
CA PHE A 37 19.09 12.51 4.53
C PHE A 37 19.67 13.84 4.02
N SER A 38 19.50 14.15 2.74
CA SER A 38 19.90 15.46 2.20
C SER A 38 19.09 16.54 2.90
N GLN A 39 19.70 17.21 3.89
CA GLN A 39 19.12 18.38 4.52
C GLN A 39 19.61 19.60 3.75
N GLU A 40 18.93 19.88 2.64
CA GLU A 40 19.19 21.10 1.86
C GLU A 40 18.74 22.30 2.70
N SER A 41 19.71 23.04 3.23
CA SER A 41 19.51 24.22 4.07
C SER A 41 19.19 25.43 3.19
N GLN A 42 17.95 25.53 2.72
CA GLN A 42 17.45 26.76 2.11
C GLN A 42 17.06 27.75 3.23
N PRO A 43 17.48 29.02 3.19
CA PRO A 43 17.05 30.02 4.16
C PRO A 43 15.55 30.29 4.03
N PHE A 44 14.87 30.22 5.17
CA PHE A 44 13.44 30.23 5.39
C PHE A 44 12.73 31.50 4.86
N TYR A 45 12.02 31.40 3.73
CA TYR A 45 10.83 32.19 3.39
C TYR A 45 10.01 31.47 2.30
N GLY A 46 8.88 30.85 2.65
CA GLY A 46 7.88 30.40 1.68
C GLY A 46 7.23 29.06 2.00
N TYR A 47 5.90 29.02 1.85
CA TYR A 47 4.97 27.96 2.23
C TYR A 47 5.26 26.59 1.57
N TRP A 48 5.04 25.52 2.33
CA TRP A 48 5.07 24.07 2.01
C TRP A 48 6.40 23.32 2.30
N PRO A 49 6.39 22.18 3.03
CA PRO A 49 7.58 21.36 3.23
C PRO A 49 7.78 20.37 2.07
N ASP A 50 8.90 20.50 1.33
CA ASP A 50 9.33 19.62 0.23
C ASP A 50 9.86 18.26 0.72
N ILE A 51 9.02 17.50 1.42
CA ILE A 51 9.34 16.11 1.82
C ILE A 51 9.52 15.21 0.57
N MET A 52 8.94 15.59 -0.57
CA MET A 52 9.07 14.82 -1.82
C MET A 52 10.38 15.02 -2.58
N ASN A 53 11.24 15.97 -2.17
CA ASN A 53 12.55 16.19 -2.80
C ASN A 53 13.74 15.70 -1.95
N GLN A 54 13.45 14.95 -0.87
CA GLN A 54 14.48 14.39 0.00
C GLN A 54 15.10 13.15 -0.64
N THR A 55 16.28 13.32 -1.23
CA THR A 55 17.08 12.21 -1.74
C THR A 55 17.71 11.44 -0.57
N VAL A 56 17.45 10.13 -0.50
CA VAL A 56 18.05 9.23 0.49
C VAL A 56 19.39 8.75 -0.05
N ARG A 57 20.49 9.13 0.60
CA ARG A 57 21.84 8.73 0.19
C ARG A 57 22.35 7.60 1.10
N PHE A 58 22.65 6.45 0.50
CA PHE A 58 23.29 5.33 1.19
C PHE A 58 24.80 5.39 1.00
N ARG A 59 25.56 5.70 2.07
CA ARG A 59 27.02 5.69 2.02
C ARG A 59 27.53 4.35 2.58
N PHE A 60 28.07 3.50 1.72
CA PHE A 60 28.47 2.13 2.07
C PHE A 60 29.83 2.00 2.77
N GLY A 61 30.36 3.09 3.34
CA GLY A 61 31.66 3.11 4.02
C GLY A 61 32.85 3.00 3.06
N GLU A 62 34.05 3.38 3.52
CA GLU A 62 35.26 3.31 2.71
C GLU A 62 35.90 1.91 2.79
N ARG A 63 36.31 1.36 1.64
CA ARG A 63 37.21 0.20 1.56
C ARG A 63 38.53 0.67 0.96
N LYS A 64 39.65 0.41 1.64
CA LYS A 64 40.97 0.62 1.04
C LYS A 64 41.30 -0.57 0.14
N SER A 65 41.54 -0.31 -1.14
CA SER A 65 42.09 -1.30 -2.07
C SER A 65 43.49 -1.70 -1.61
N VAL A 66 43.76 -3.01 -1.53
CA VAL A 66 45.09 -3.54 -1.14
C VAL A 66 46.03 -3.66 -2.35
N LYS A 67 45.59 -3.30 -3.55
CA LYS A 67 46.47 -3.08 -4.71
C LYS A 67 46.03 -1.82 -5.45
N ASP A 68 46.86 -0.79 -5.35
CA ASP A 68 46.73 0.42 -6.14
C ASP A 68 47.07 0.11 -7.61
N HIS A 69 46.07 0.21 -8.48
CA HIS A 69 46.31 0.72 -9.83
C HIS A 69 45.87 2.18 -9.77
N SER A 70 46.81 3.03 -9.36
CA SER A 70 46.64 4.47 -9.24
C SER A 70 46.70 5.12 -10.63
N ASP A 71 45.64 4.95 -11.42
CA ASP A 71 45.34 5.79 -12.59
C ASP A 71 43.86 5.60 -12.95
N MET A 72 42.97 6.04 -12.06
CA MET A 72 41.60 6.39 -12.45
C MET A 72 41.66 7.87 -12.84
N ASP A 73 41.84 8.12 -14.13
CA ASP A 73 41.82 9.47 -14.71
C ASP A 73 40.43 10.11 -14.52
N GLN A 74 40.39 11.43 -14.30
CA GLN A 74 39.17 12.21 -14.09
C GLN A 74 38.16 12.00 -15.24
N THR A 75 38.67 11.67 -16.41
CA THR A 75 37.93 11.41 -17.65
C THR A 75 37.04 10.16 -17.58
N ALA A 76 37.41 9.12 -16.81
CA ALA A 76 36.64 7.87 -16.70
C ALA A 76 35.30 8.04 -15.95
N CYS A 77 35.19 9.07 -15.10
CA CYS A 77 33.96 9.36 -14.34
C CYS A 77 32.95 10.22 -15.11
N ILE A 78 33.39 10.84 -16.20
CA ILE A 78 32.62 11.81 -17.00
C ILE A 78 32.34 11.22 -18.40
N GLU A 79 32.69 9.95 -18.64
CA GLU A 79 32.60 9.32 -19.96
C GLU A 79 31.16 9.30 -20.50
N GLU A 80 30.97 9.79 -21.72
CA GLU A 80 29.68 10.04 -22.38
C GLU A 80 28.89 8.77 -22.79
N SER A 81 29.40 7.58 -22.51
CA SER A 81 28.77 6.30 -22.89
C SER A 81 27.79 5.74 -21.84
N LYS A 82 27.27 6.61 -20.97
CA LYS A 82 26.44 6.21 -19.83
C LYS A 82 24.98 6.07 -20.24
N LEU A 83 24.34 4.96 -19.88
CA LEU A 83 22.89 4.80 -20.06
C LEU A 83 22.14 5.94 -19.36
N ASP A 84 21.08 6.43 -20.03
CA ASP A 84 20.29 7.65 -19.74
C ASP A 84 19.83 7.84 -18.27
N ASN A 85 19.83 6.78 -17.46
CA ASN A 85 19.35 6.77 -16.08
C ASN A 85 20.42 6.95 -14.99
N PHE A 86 21.68 7.16 -15.37
CA PHE A 86 22.76 7.37 -14.41
C PHE A 86 23.45 8.71 -14.64
N SER A 87 23.51 9.58 -13.63
CA SER A 87 24.45 10.71 -13.63
C SER A 87 25.66 10.38 -12.74
N SER A 88 26.82 10.93 -13.07
CA SER A 88 27.99 10.88 -12.18
C SER A 88 28.54 12.28 -11.98
N THR A 89 28.96 12.55 -10.76
CA THR A 89 29.57 13.83 -10.38
C THR A 89 30.89 13.54 -9.66
N TRP A 90 31.95 14.20 -10.14
CA TRP A 90 33.28 14.13 -9.55
C TRP A 90 33.47 15.28 -8.56
N ASP A 91 33.90 14.97 -7.35
CA ASP A 91 34.24 15.98 -6.33
C ASP A 91 35.76 16.17 -6.29
N THR A 92 36.21 17.39 -6.61
CA THR A 92 37.63 17.74 -6.76
C THR A 92 38.39 17.77 -5.45
N ASP A 93 37.69 18.03 -4.33
CA ASP A 93 38.33 18.16 -3.02
C ASP A 93 38.52 16.80 -2.33
N SER A 94 37.63 15.85 -2.61
CA SER A 94 37.67 14.51 -2.01
C SER A 94 38.25 13.44 -2.93
N GLY A 95 38.37 13.69 -4.24
CA GLY A 95 38.87 12.72 -5.22
C GLY A 95 37.93 11.52 -5.40
N ILE A 96 36.65 11.68 -5.06
CA ILE A 96 35.66 10.60 -5.07
C ILE A 96 34.68 10.82 -6.23
N CYS A 97 34.44 9.75 -6.98
CA CYS A 97 33.43 9.69 -8.02
C CYS A 97 32.09 9.23 -7.44
N THR A 98 31.07 10.08 -7.51
CA THR A 98 29.72 9.73 -7.06
C THR A 98 28.86 9.35 -8.26
N VAL A 99 28.29 8.15 -8.24
CA VAL A 99 27.36 7.67 -9.26
C VAL A 99 25.96 7.64 -8.66
N THR A 100 25.04 8.40 -9.23
CA THR A 100 23.63 8.43 -8.84
C THR A 100 22.81 7.73 -9.91
N GLU A 101 22.21 6.61 -9.51
CA GLU A 101 21.20 5.90 -10.30
C GLU A 101 19.84 6.49 -9.96
N TYR A 102 19.16 7.05 -10.96
CA TYR A 102 17.76 7.41 -10.80
C TYR A 102 16.95 6.13 -11.06
N LEU A 103 16.59 5.42 -9.99
CA LEU A 103 15.57 4.37 -10.09
C LEU A 103 14.26 5.05 -10.49
N PRO A 104 13.63 4.68 -11.63
CA PRO A 104 12.34 5.20 -11.98
C PRO A 104 11.31 4.54 -11.06
N PHE A 105 11.11 5.12 -9.87
CA PHE A 105 9.91 4.84 -9.11
C PHE A 105 8.75 5.42 -9.91
N PHE A 106 8.00 4.54 -10.60
CA PHE A 106 6.86 4.84 -11.48
C PHE A 106 6.35 6.29 -11.35
N TYR A 107 6.94 7.21 -12.11
CA TYR A 107 6.37 8.52 -12.30
C TYR A 107 5.24 8.32 -13.29
N SER A 108 4.03 8.11 -12.76
CA SER A 108 2.84 8.09 -13.60
C SER A 108 2.64 9.50 -14.12
N ASP A 109 3.00 9.73 -15.38
CA ASP A 109 2.64 10.96 -16.09
C ASP A 109 1.15 11.21 -15.90
N GLU A 110 0.81 12.40 -15.38
CA GLU A 110 -0.55 12.94 -15.25
C GLU A 110 -1.18 13.11 -16.62
N SER A 111 -1.50 11.99 -17.24
CA SER A 111 -2.26 11.93 -18.46
C SER A 111 -3.73 11.86 -18.09
N THR A 112 -4.49 12.86 -18.52
CA THR A 112 -5.95 12.94 -18.34
C THR A 112 -6.68 11.69 -18.82
N TYR A 113 -6.12 10.96 -19.79
CA TYR A 113 -6.62 9.66 -20.23
C TYR A 113 -6.42 8.55 -19.20
N PHE A 114 -5.25 8.44 -18.57
CA PHE A 114 -4.98 7.41 -17.56
C PHE A 114 -5.92 7.52 -16.36
N LEU A 115 -6.18 8.75 -15.89
CA LEU A 115 -7.10 9.03 -14.76
C LEU A 115 -8.55 8.62 -15.05
N GLN A 116 -9.02 8.77 -16.30
CA GLN A 116 -10.37 8.32 -16.68
C GLN A 116 -10.46 6.80 -16.70
N TYR A 117 -9.44 6.11 -17.23
CA TYR A 117 -9.38 4.65 -17.23
C TYR A 117 -9.27 4.07 -15.82
N THR A 118 -8.53 4.71 -14.90
CA THR A 118 -8.45 4.26 -13.50
C THR A 118 -9.78 4.42 -12.76
N LYS A 119 -10.50 5.54 -12.98
CA LYS A 119 -11.83 5.75 -12.39
C LYS A 119 -12.84 4.72 -12.90
N ALA A 120 -12.85 4.46 -14.21
CA ALA A 120 -13.72 3.44 -14.81
C ALA A 120 -13.39 2.03 -14.31
N ALA A 121 -12.09 1.69 -14.24
CA ALA A 121 -11.62 0.40 -13.73
C ALA A 121 -12.01 0.20 -12.25
N LEU A 122 -11.97 1.25 -11.43
CA LEU A 122 -12.42 1.19 -10.04
C LEU A 122 -13.90 0.86 -9.95
N ILE A 123 -14.74 1.57 -10.70
CA ILE A 123 -16.20 1.33 -10.72
C ILE A 123 -16.48 -0.12 -11.15
N ILE A 124 -15.89 -0.55 -12.26
CA ILE A 124 -16.06 -1.93 -12.77
C ILE A 124 -15.55 -2.95 -11.75
N GLY A 125 -14.41 -2.69 -11.09
CA GLY A 125 -13.83 -3.54 -10.06
C GLY A 125 -14.73 -3.70 -8.85
N VAL A 126 -15.30 -2.60 -8.33
CA VAL A 126 -16.23 -2.63 -7.20
C VAL A 126 -17.52 -3.37 -7.56
N PHE A 127 -18.15 -3.03 -8.68
CA PHE A 127 -19.40 -3.67 -9.09
C PHE A 127 -19.21 -5.17 -9.39
N SER A 128 -18.12 -5.54 -10.06
CA SER A 128 -17.82 -6.95 -10.34
C SER A 128 -17.57 -7.75 -9.07
N ALA A 129 -16.82 -7.21 -8.09
CA ALA A 129 -16.60 -7.88 -6.80
C ALA A 129 -17.90 -8.07 -6.01
N VAL A 130 -18.77 -7.06 -5.99
CA VAL A 130 -20.09 -7.14 -5.35
C VAL A 130 -20.98 -8.19 -6.02
N ILE A 131 -21.07 -8.17 -7.36
CA ILE A 131 -21.87 -9.13 -8.12
C ILE A 131 -21.37 -10.55 -7.89
N LEU A 132 -20.05 -10.74 -7.92
CA LEU A 132 -19.43 -12.03 -7.66
C LEU A 132 -19.74 -12.53 -6.25
N LEU A 133 -19.67 -11.66 -5.24
CA LEU A 133 -20.04 -11.99 -3.86
C LEU A 133 -21.51 -12.40 -3.73
N ILE A 134 -22.43 -11.65 -4.32
CA ILE A 134 -23.87 -11.95 -4.30
C ILE A 134 -24.14 -13.30 -5.00
N LEU A 135 -23.51 -13.53 -6.14
CA LEU A 135 -23.63 -14.79 -6.88
C LEU A 135 -23.08 -15.95 -6.05
N MET A 136 -21.94 -15.75 -5.39
CA MET A 136 -21.34 -16.74 -4.50
C MET A 136 -22.30 -17.09 -3.35
N LEU A 137 -22.86 -16.10 -2.66
CA LEU A 137 -23.77 -16.30 -1.52
C LEU A 137 -25.10 -16.97 -1.91
N ASN A 138 -25.64 -16.65 -3.09
CA ASN A 138 -26.96 -17.12 -3.50
C ASN A 138 -26.93 -18.44 -4.28
N ARG A 139 -25.94 -18.65 -5.16
CA ARG A 139 -25.92 -19.80 -6.07
C ARG A 139 -25.06 -20.96 -5.57
N THR A 140 -24.05 -20.71 -4.73
CA THR A 140 -23.10 -21.78 -4.35
C THR A 140 -23.56 -22.59 -3.14
N ARG A 141 -23.02 -23.82 -3.00
CA ARG A 141 -23.25 -24.68 -1.82
C ARG A 141 -22.72 -24.03 -0.54
N LEU A 142 -21.62 -23.30 -0.66
CA LEU A 142 -20.95 -22.57 0.42
C LEU A 142 -21.86 -21.49 1.01
N GLY A 143 -22.51 -20.69 0.16
CA GLY A 143 -23.49 -19.68 0.61
C GLY A 143 -24.74 -20.26 1.28
N ARG A 144 -25.13 -21.50 0.95
CA ARG A 144 -26.19 -22.22 1.67
C ARG A 144 -25.75 -22.67 3.06
N GLN A 145 -24.53 -23.19 3.17
CA GLN A 145 -23.96 -23.60 4.46
C GLN A 145 -23.79 -22.40 5.40
N MET A 146 -23.35 -21.25 4.88
CA MET A 146 -23.23 -20.01 5.66
C MET A 146 -24.58 -19.56 6.26
N ARG A 147 -25.67 -19.64 5.49
CA ARG A 147 -27.02 -19.29 5.98
C ARG A 147 -27.53 -20.28 7.04
N ALA A 148 -27.33 -21.59 6.80
CA ALA A 148 -27.72 -22.61 7.78
C ALA A 148 -26.98 -22.44 9.12
N VAL A 149 -25.68 -22.11 9.08
CA VAL A 149 -24.87 -21.84 10.28
C VAL A 149 -25.29 -20.53 10.96
N ALA A 150 -25.71 -19.51 10.20
CA ALA A 150 -26.19 -18.25 10.75
C ALA A 150 -27.54 -18.38 11.47
N ASP A 151 -28.42 -19.28 11.01
CA ASP A 151 -29.72 -19.52 11.64
C ASP A 151 -29.57 -20.31 12.95
N ASN A 152 -28.87 -21.45 12.92
CA ASN A 152 -28.57 -22.24 14.11
C ASN A 152 -27.33 -23.15 13.90
N PRO A 153 -26.19 -22.86 14.56
CA PRO A 153 -24.96 -23.63 14.35
C PRO A 153 -25.03 -25.06 14.90
N ASP A 154 -25.77 -25.30 15.98
CA ASP A 154 -25.89 -26.63 16.60
C ASP A 154 -26.69 -27.59 15.73
N LEU A 155 -27.80 -27.09 15.16
CA LEU A 155 -28.60 -27.82 14.17
C LEU A 155 -27.80 -28.06 12.88
N ALA A 156 -27.03 -27.08 12.42
CA ALA A 156 -26.18 -27.23 11.24
C ALA A 156 -25.10 -28.31 11.47
N ALA A 157 -24.48 -28.36 12.65
CA ALA A 157 -23.51 -29.38 13.02
C ALA A 157 -24.12 -30.79 13.01
N SER A 158 -25.35 -30.94 13.53
CA SER A 158 -26.09 -32.21 13.51
C SER A 158 -26.43 -32.71 12.10
N SER A 159 -26.55 -31.79 11.13
CA SER A 159 -26.80 -32.11 9.72
C SER A 159 -25.53 -32.48 8.93
N GLY A 160 -24.37 -32.56 9.59
CA GLY A 160 -23.09 -32.92 9.01
C GLY A 160 -22.32 -31.75 8.38
N ILE A 161 -22.73 -30.50 8.64
CA ILE A 161 -21.98 -29.31 8.22
C ILE A 161 -20.86 -29.04 9.23
N ASN A 162 -19.63 -28.95 8.75
CA ASN A 162 -18.50 -28.56 9.59
C ASN A 162 -18.54 -27.04 9.84
N VAL A 163 -19.06 -26.65 11.00
CA VAL A 163 -19.25 -25.25 11.42
C VAL A 163 -17.92 -24.49 11.48
N GLU A 164 -16.87 -25.11 12.02
CA GLU A 164 -15.52 -24.55 12.13
C GLU A 164 -14.96 -24.13 10.75
N ARG A 165 -15.12 -24.99 9.75
CA ARG A 165 -14.69 -24.71 8.38
C ARG A 165 -15.48 -23.55 7.77
N VAL A 166 -16.77 -23.46 8.04
CA VAL A 166 -17.61 -22.35 7.55
C VAL A 166 -17.17 -21.02 8.18
N HIS A 167 -16.84 -21.00 9.47
CA HIS A 167 -16.29 -19.83 10.14
C HIS A 167 -14.92 -19.41 9.57
N ALA A 168 -14.02 -20.37 9.33
CA ALA A 168 -12.71 -20.07 8.73
C ALA A 168 -12.86 -19.47 7.32
N ILE A 169 -13.74 -20.04 6.49
CA ILE A 169 -13.97 -19.57 5.12
C ILE A 169 -14.64 -18.18 5.12
N THR A 170 -15.65 -17.94 5.96
CA THR A 170 -16.31 -16.62 6.07
C THR A 170 -15.32 -15.54 6.51
N ALA A 171 -14.46 -15.85 7.48
CA ALA A 171 -13.41 -14.93 7.93
C ALA A 171 -12.39 -14.63 6.81
N PHE A 172 -11.96 -15.65 6.07
CA PHE A 172 -11.07 -15.48 4.92
C PHE A 172 -11.72 -14.62 3.82
N LEU A 173 -12.99 -14.87 3.51
CA LEU A 173 -13.75 -14.11 2.52
C LEU A 173 -13.87 -12.63 2.93
N ALA A 174 -14.22 -12.38 4.19
CA ALA A 174 -14.33 -11.02 4.72
C ALA A 174 -12.99 -10.27 4.66
N ALA A 175 -11.89 -10.93 5.04
CA ALA A 175 -10.55 -10.35 4.93
C ALA A 175 -10.16 -10.07 3.47
N GLY A 176 -10.48 -10.99 2.55
CA GLY A 176 -10.24 -10.83 1.10
C GLY A 176 -11.00 -9.64 0.52
N MET A 177 -12.28 -9.49 0.83
CA MET A 177 -13.08 -8.34 0.39
C MET A 177 -12.61 -7.02 1.00
N SER A 178 -12.23 -7.01 2.28
CA SER A 178 -11.68 -5.82 2.93
C SER A 178 -10.35 -5.41 2.30
N GLY A 179 -9.47 -6.37 1.98
CA GLY A 179 -8.20 -6.12 1.31
C GLY A 179 -8.40 -5.60 -0.11
N PHE A 180 -9.29 -6.23 -0.87
CA PHE A 180 -9.63 -5.80 -2.23
C PHE A 180 -10.18 -4.37 -2.28
N GLY A 181 -11.10 -4.04 -1.37
CA GLY A 181 -11.60 -2.67 -1.24
C GLY A 181 -10.51 -1.66 -0.85
N GLY A 182 -9.59 -2.06 0.03
CA GLY A 182 -8.45 -1.22 0.43
C GLY A 182 -7.48 -0.93 -0.71
N VAL A 183 -7.16 -1.93 -1.54
CA VAL A 183 -6.29 -1.75 -2.72
C VAL A 183 -6.94 -0.80 -3.74
N LEU A 184 -8.24 -1.00 -4.03
CA LEU A 184 -8.97 -0.11 -4.93
C LEU A 184 -9.02 1.33 -4.42
N PHE A 185 -9.20 1.51 -3.11
CA PHE A 185 -9.20 2.84 -2.49
C PHE A 185 -7.82 3.50 -2.53
N GLY A 186 -6.76 2.76 -2.21
CA GLY A 186 -5.37 3.25 -2.24
C GLY A 186 -4.87 3.60 -3.63
N MET A 187 -5.46 3.02 -4.68
CA MET A 187 -5.18 3.41 -6.06
C MET A 187 -5.78 4.78 -6.45
N TYR A 188 -6.82 5.22 -5.74
CA TYR A 188 -7.52 6.48 -6.01
C TYR A 188 -7.01 7.64 -5.14
N VAL A 189 -6.68 7.38 -3.88
CA VAL A 189 -6.34 8.42 -2.88
C VAL A 189 -4.87 8.32 -2.49
N ARG A 190 -4.18 9.47 -2.40
CA ARG A 190 -2.85 9.53 -1.78
C ARG A 190 -2.93 9.08 -0.32
N VAL A 191 -2.15 8.07 0.03
CA VAL A 191 -2.17 7.47 1.37
C VAL A 191 -1.48 8.40 2.35
N ASN A 192 -2.27 9.05 3.21
CA ASN A 192 -1.81 9.80 4.37
C ASN A 192 -2.28 9.09 5.66
N PRO A 193 -1.57 9.20 6.79
CA PRO A 193 -1.97 8.51 8.03
C PRO A 193 -3.35 8.93 8.55
N GLU A 194 -3.83 10.11 8.20
CA GLU A 194 -5.13 10.64 8.61
C GLU A 194 -6.31 10.08 7.79
N VAL A 195 -6.06 9.54 6.58
CA VAL A 195 -7.15 9.12 5.68
C VAL A 195 -8.00 8.05 6.34
N GLY A 196 -7.40 7.08 7.05
CA GLY A 196 -8.14 5.98 7.66
C GLY A 196 -9.23 6.45 8.63
N LEU A 197 -8.92 7.47 9.43
CA LEU A 197 -9.85 8.02 10.43
C LEU A 197 -11.00 8.78 9.76
N SER A 198 -10.71 9.47 8.65
CA SER A 198 -11.72 10.21 7.88
C SER A 198 -12.73 9.31 7.14
N ILE A 199 -12.35 8.07 6.77
CA ILE A 199 -13.26 7.11 6.12
C ILE A 199 -14.02 6.24 7.15
N LEU A 200 -13.46 6.04 8.34
CA LEU A 200 -14.04 5.15 9.36
C LEU A 200 -15.48 5.53 9.73
N LEU A 201 -15.73 6.82 10.00
CA LEU A 201 -17.05 7.33 10.39
C LEU A 201 -18.10 7.17 9.27
N PRO A 202 -17.85 7.62 8.02
CA PRO A 202 -18.74 7.35 6.90
C PRO A 202 -18.98 5.86 6.65
N ALA A 203 -17.94 5.01 6.71
CA ALA A 203 -18.08 3.58 6.50
C ALA A 203 -18.99 2.93 7.54
N PHE A 204 -18.85 3.31 8.82
CA PHE A 204 -19.73 2.84 9.88
C PHE A 204 -21.18 3.30 9.65
N SER A 205 -21.38 4.56 9.25
CA SER A 205 -22.71 5.11 8.96
C SER A 205 -23.44 4.33 7.85
N VAL A 206 -22.71 3.94 6.79
CA VAL A 206 -23.25 3.14 5.67
C VAL A 206 -23.69 1.76 6.14
N ILE A 207 -22.90 1.10 6.98
CA ILE A 207 -23.22 -0.25 7.48
C ILE A 207 -24.45 -0.22 8.40
N VAL A 208 -24.55 0.79 9.27
CA VAL A 208 -25.70 0.95 10.18
C VAL A 208 -26.97 1.27 9.38
N LEU A 209 -26.89 2.20 8.42
CA LEU A 209 -28.00 2.55 7.54
C LEU A 209 -28.46 1.35 6.69
N GLY A 210 -27.51 0.52 6.26
CA GLY A 210 -27.76 -0.67 5.44
C GLY A 210 -28.30 -1.89 6.19
N THR A 211 -28.56 -1.79 7.50
CA THR A 211 -28.89 -2.89 8.43
C THR A 211 -27.79 -3.95 8.59
N LEU A 212 -27.47 -4.29 9.84
CA LEU A 212 -26.47 -5.31 10.17
C LEU A 212 -26.91 -6.68 9.60
N GLY A 213 -26.10 -7.27 8.73
CA GLY A 213 -26.34 -8.60 8.17
C GLY A 213 -27.02 -8.64 6.80
N SER A 214 -27.45 -7.50 6.23
CA SER A 214 -28.02 -7.44 4.88
C SER A 214 -27.05 -6.88 3.84
N VAL A 215 -26.55 -7.74 2.95
CA VAL A 215 -25.68 -7.31 1.84
C VAL A 215 -26.41 -6.35 0.89
N ARG A 216 -27.69 -6.59 0.62
CA ARG A 216 -28.50 -5.73 -0.26
C ARG A 216 -28.75 -4.36 0.37
N GLY A 217 -29.00 -4.31 1.67
CA GLY A 217 -29.20 -3.04 2.38
C GLY A 217 -27.93 -2.20 2.41
N ALA A 218 -26.77 -2.81 2.68
CA ALA A 218 -25.48 -2.12 2.65
C ALA A 218 -25.15 -1.49 1.27
N LEU A 219 -25.54 -2.14 0.17
CA LEU A 219 -25.33 -1.60 -1.19
C LEU A 219 -26.22 -0.39 -1.48
N ILE A 220 -27.48 -0.43 -1.08
CA ILE A 220 -28.39 0.70 -1.27
C ILE A 220 -27.92 1.87 -0.41
N ALA A 221 -27.53 1.61 0.84
CA ALA A 221 -27.00 2.63 1.74
C ALA A 221 -25.70 3.26 1.22
N SER A 222 -24.77 2.49 0.66
CA SER A 222 -23.51 3.02 0.14
C SER A 222 -23.72 3.96 -1.05
N VAL A 223 -24.67 3.63 -1.94
CA VAL A 223 -25.05 4.49 -3.06
C VAL A 223 -25.70 5.77 -2.56
N ILE A 224 -26.64 5.69 -1.61
CA ILE A 224 -27.31 6.87 -1.05
C ILE A 224 -26.29 7.80 -0.38
N VAL A 225 -25.46 7.28 0.52
CA VAL A 225 -24.46 8.09 1.23
C VAL A 225 -23.43 8.66 0.26
N GLY A 226 -23.01 7.90 -0.74
CA GLY A 226 -22.10 8.40 -1.79
C GLY A 226 -22.71 9.55 -2.58
N LEU A 227 -23.99 9.45 -2.93
CA LEU A 227 -24.71 10.47 -3.69
C LEU A 227 -24.94 11.74 -2.85
N VAL A 228 -25.30 11.58 -1.57
CA VAL A 228 -25.38 12.68 -0.61
C VAL A 228 -24.02 13.37 -0.48
N ARG A 229 -22.93 12.61 -0.34
CA ARG A 229 -21.58 13.18 -0.27
C ARG A 229 -21.20 13.96 -1.53
N SER A 230 -21.48 13.40 -2.70
CA SER A 230 -21.19 14.05 -3.98
C SER A 230 -21.98 15.34 -4.22
N ILE A 231 -23.19 15.46 -3.66
CA ILE A 231 -24.01 16.68 -3.75
C ILE A 231 -23.56 17.70 -2.68
N SER A 232 -23.19 17.24 -1.49
CA SER A 232 -22.76 18.11 -0.40
C SER A 232 -21.43 18.82 -0.69
N GLU A 233 -20.47 18.16 -1.35
CA GLU A 233 -19.16 18.73 -1.68
C GLU A 233 -19.25 20.06 -2.47
N PRO A 234 -19.95 20.16 -3.62
CA PRO A 234 -20.08 21.43 -4.35
C PRO A 234 -20.93 22.47 -3.60
N ILE A 235 -21.93 22.06 -2.82
CA ILE A 235 -22.77 22.99 -2.04
C ILE A 235 -21.96 23.65 -0.92
N LEU A 236 -21.12 22.88 -0.21
CA LEU A 236 -20.24 23.40 0.84
C LEU A 236 -19.18 24.35 0.28
N ILE A 237 -18.64 24.06 -0.91
CA ILE A 237 -17.71 24.96 -1.61
C ILE A 237 -18.40 26.26 -2.04
N GLY A 238 -19.66 26.19 -2.49
CA GLY A 238 -20.46 27.36 -2.85
C GLY A 238 -20.98 28.17 -1.65
N ALA A 239 -21.11 27.56 -0.47
CA ALA A 239 -21.55 28.23 0.76
C ALA A 239 -20.39 28.85 1.57
N GLY A 240 -19.14 28.53 1.23
CA GLY A 240 -17.94 29.02 1.91
C GLY A 240 -17.26 30.23 1.24
N SER A 241 -17.95 30.95 0.34
CA SER A 241 -17.42 32.13 -0.35
C SER A 241 -17.98 33.46 0.18
N GLU A 242 -18.10 33.60 1.50
CA GLU A 242 -18.15 34.91 2.18
C GLU A 242 -17.20 34.91 3.39
#